data_AF-A0A0C3MCS9-F1
#
_entry.id   AF-A0A0C3MCS9-F1
#
_cell.length_a   1.000
_cell.length_b   1.000
_cell.length_c   1.000
_cell.angle_alpha   90.00
_cell.angle_beta   90.00
_cell.angle_gamma   90.00
#
_symmetry.space_group_name_H-M   'P 1'
#
loop_
_entity.id
_entity.type
_entity.pdbx_description
1 polymer ?
#
loop_
_entity_poly.entity_id
_entity_poly.type
_entity_poly.pdbx_seq_one_letter_code
_entity_poly.pdbx_strand_id
1 'polypeptide(L)'
;MTLSNADLAVLGLTVAVGGLYVFRGNLFNNGSASSSRPLPGAKPAAGADPGVDPRDFVAKMKAAKKRLVIFYGSQTGTAEEYAIRLAKEAKSRFGLGSLVCDPEEYDFENLDELPEDCAAIFVMATY
;
A
#
# COMPACT_ATOMS: atom_id res chain seq x y z
N MET A 1 42.65 -2.66 34.38
CA MET A 1 41.93 -3.51 33.41
C MET A 1 41.94 -2.78 32.08
N THR A 2 42.94 -3.05 31.24
CA THR A 2 43.04 -2.45 29.91
C THR A 2 42.20 -3.27 28.94
N LEU A 3 41.13 -2.69 28.38
CA LEU A 3 40.41 -3.35 27.28
C LEU A 3 41.41 -3.63 26.16
N SER A 4 41.50 -4.89 25.74
CA SER A 4 42.32 -5.27 24.59
C SER A 4 41.62 -4.79 23.31
N ASN A 5 42.39 -4.47 22.27
CA ASN A 5 41.84 -4.09 20.96
C ASN A 5 40.92 -5.19 20.40
N ALA A 6 41.12 -6.44 20.78
CA ALA A 6 40.25 -7.56 20.43
C ALA A 6 38.87 -7.46 21.10
N ASP A 7 38.79 -7.13 22.39
CA ASP A 7 37.50 -6.95 23.09
C ASP A 7 36.74 -5.75 22.54
N LEU A 8 37.46 -4.67 22.19
CA LEU A 8 36.86 -3.49 21.54
C LEU A 8 36.32 -3.82 20.15
N ALA A 9 37.00 -4.67 19.39
CA ALA A 9 36.54 -5.13 18.08
C ALA A 9 35.30 -6.02 18.19
N VAL A 10 35.28 -6.96 19.15
CA VAL A 10 34.14 -7.87 19.37
C VAL A 10 32.90 -7.09 19.82
N LEU A 11 33.05 -6.13 20.74
CA LEU A 11 31.97 -5.24 21.18
C LEU A 11 31.45 -4.36 20.04
N GLY A 12 32.35 -3.76 19.25
CA GLY A 12 31.95 -2.95 18.10
C GLY A 12 31.15 -3.75 17.07
N LEU A 13 31.58 -4.97 16.78
CA LEU A 13 30.95 -5.84 15.79
C LEU A 13 29.58 -6.36 16.27
N THR A 14 29.43 -6.68 17.56
CA THR A 14 28.12 -7.08 18.12
C THR A 14 27.12 -5.93 18.13
N VAL A 15 27.55 -4.72 18.49
CA VAL A 15 26.67 -3.54 18.45
C VAL A 15 26.31 -3.17 17.01
N ALA A 16 27.24 -3.28 16.07
CA ALA A 16 26.97 -3.00 14.66
C ALA A 16 25.99 -4.00 14.04
N VAL A 17 26.14 -5.30 14.32
CA VAL A 17 25.23 -6.34 13.82
C VAL A 17 23.85 -6.22 14.47
N GLY A 18 23.78 -6.01 15.79
CA GLY A 18 22.52 -5.78 16.49
C GLY A 18 21.82 -4.51 16.00
N GLY A 19 22.57 -3.43 15.78
CA GLY A 19 22.10 -2.19 15.19
C GLY A 19 21.53 -2.43 13.78
N LEU A 20 22.27 -3.11 12.90
CA LEU A 20 21.79 -3.46 11.56
C LEU A 20 20.54 -4.33 11.58
N TYR A 21 20.40 -5.26 12.52
CA TYR A 21 19.22 -6.10 12.64
C TYR A 21 17.98 -5.30 13.05
N VAL A 22 18.10 -4.40 14.04
CA VAL A 22 17.00 -3.53 14.49
C VAL A 22 16.66 -2.47 13.45
N PHE A 23 17.67 -1.88 12.81
CA PHE A 23 17.48 -0.84 11.79
C PHE A 23 17.19 -1.40 10.39
N ARG A 24 17.17 -2.72 10.20
CA ARG A 24 16.85 -3.35 8.91
C ARG A 24 15.48 -2.91 8.39
N GLY A 25 14.50 -2.74 9.27
CA GLY A 25 13.18 -2.23 8.91
C GLY A 25 13.21 -0.80 8.36
N ASN A 26 14.11 0.06 8.84
CA ASN A 26 14.22 1.46 8.41
C ASN A 26 15.17 1.65 7.22
N LEU A 27 16.24 0.87 7.11
CA LEU A 27 17.18 0.94 5.99
C LEU A 27 16.59 0.42 4.68
N PHE A 28 15.71 -0.59 4.75
CA PHE A 28 15.03 -1.16 3.57
C PHE A 28 13.66 -0.52 3.29
N ASN A 29 13.20 0.43 4.12
CA ASN A 29 11.99 1.22 3.85
C ASN A 29 12.33 2.51 3.06
N ASN A 30 13.04 2.35 1.93
CA ASN A 30 13.20 3.41 0.94
C ASN A 30 12.16 3.21 -0.17
N GLY A 31 10.96 3.75 0.05
CA GLY A 31 9.88 3.72 -0.92
C GLY A 31 8.54 4.17 -0.32
N SER A 32 8.18 5.42 -0.59
CA SER A 32 6.86 6.04 -0.37
C SER A 32 6.51 6.47 1.06
N ALA A 33 7.22 7.49 1.53
CA ALA A 33 6.58 8.55 2.30
C ALA A 33 5.67 9.36 1.36
N SER A 34 4.40 8.97 1.24
CA SER A 34 3.33 9.90 0.89
C SER A 34 2.41 10.01 2.10
N SER A 35 2.88 10.83 3.04
CA SER A 35 1.98 11.54 3.95
C SER A 35 1.16 12.51 3.10
N SER A 36 -0.06 12.13 2.74
CA SER A 36 -1.10 13.10 2.45
C SER A 36 -2.35 12.67 3.19
N ARG A 37 -2.69 13.47 4.21
CA ARG A 37 -4.03 13.53 4.77
C ARG A 37 -4.83 14.43 3.80
N PRO A 38 -5.78 13.93 2.99
CA PRO A 38 -6.61 14.82 2.20
C PRO A 38 -7.76 15.29 3.08
N LEU A 39 -7.85 16.60 3.22
CA LEU A 39 -9.08 17.29 3.54
C LEU A 39 -10.12 17.04 2.42
N PRO A 40 -11.42 17.21 2.69
CA PRO A 40 -12.47 16.86 1.74
C PRO A 40 -12.42 17.79 0.52
N GLY A 41 -12.31 17.22 -0.70
CA GLY A 41 -12.56 17.93 -1.96
C GLY A 41 -11.41 18.08 -2.96
N ALA A 42 -10.25 17.45 -2.79
CA ALA A 42 -9.15 17.56 -3.75
C ALA A 42 -9.07 16.36 -4.71
N LYS A 43 -9.36 16.62 -6.00
CA LYS A 43 -9.07 15.73 -7.14
C LYS A 43 -7.62 15.19 -7.04
N PRO A 44 -7.38 13.88 -7.17
CA PRO A 44 -6.03 13.35 -7.05
C PRO A 44 -5.17 13.74 -8.24
N ALA A 45 -3.97 14.20 -7.91
CA ALA A 45 -2.95 14.72 -8.80
C ALA A 45 -2.49 13.67 -9.83
N ALA A 46 -2.33 14.16 -11.05
CA ALA A 46 -1.72 13.50 -12.17
C ALA A 46 -0.29 13.03 -11.84
N GLY A 47 -0.09 11.73 -11.92
CA GLY A 47 1.19 11.05 -11.95
C GLY A 47 1.07 9.76 -12.76
N ALA A 48 0.43 9.87 -13.93
CA ALA A 48 0.28 8.78 -14.88
C ALA A 48 1.24 8.99 -16.06
N ASP A 49 1.96 7.94 -16.43
CA ASP A 49 2.63 7.82 -17.71
C ASP A 49 1.70 8.28 -18.85
N PRO A 50 2.22 9.00 -19.87
CA PRO A 50 1.42 9.53 -20.96
C PRO A 50 0.93 8.37 -21.84
N GLY A 51 -0.21 7.78 -21.50
CA GLY A 51 -0.81 6.67 -22.24
C GLY A 51 -1.70 5.72 -21.43
N VAL A 52 -1.75 5.84 -20.09
CA VAL A 52 -2.63 5.00 -19.26
C VAL A 52 -3.93 5.74 -18.98
N ASP A 53 -5.06 5.14 -19.37
CA ASP A 53 -6.38 5.70 -19.09
C ASP A 53 -6.58 5.85 -17.57
N PRO A 54 -6.91 7.06 -17.07
CA PRO A 54 -7.02 7.30 -15.63
C PRO A 54 -8.18 6.53 -14.98
N ARG A 55 -9.09 5.96 -15.79
CA ARG A 55 -10.23 5.14 -15.38
C ARG A 55 -9.95 3.63 -15.40
N ASP A 56 -8.79 3.22 -15.91
CA ASP A 56 -8.38 1.81 -15.89
C ASP A 56 -7.75 1.47 -14.53
N PHE A 57 -8.51 0.75 -13.71
CA PHE A 57 -8.03 0.31 -12.41
C PHE A 57 -7.02 -0.85 -12.52
N VAL A 58 -7.08 -1.67 -13.58
CA VAL A 58 -6.17 -2.80 -13.81
C VAL A 58 -4.76 -2.27 -14.10
N ALA A 59 -4.64 -1.27 -14.96
CA ALA A 59 -3.36 -0.61 -15.20
C ALA A 59 -2.80 0.05 -13.93
N LYS A 60 -3.65 0.74 -13.14
CA LYS A 60 -3.22 1.31 -11.84
C LYS A 60 -2.77 0.24 -10.85
N MET A 61 -3.45 -0.90 -10.79
CA MET A 61 -3.05 -2.03 -9.95
C MET A 61 -1.68 -2.57 -10.36
N LYS A 62 -1.47 -2.79 -11.66
CA LYS A 62 -0.20 -3.27 -12.22
C LYS A 62 0.94 -2.28 -11.94
N ALA A 63 0.73 -0.99 -12.22
CA ALA A 63 1.70 0.07 -11.97
C ALA A 63 2.06 0.19 -10.48
N ALA A 64 1.07 0.10 -9.60
CA ALA A 64 1.27 0.17 -8.15
C ALA A 64 1.70 -1.17 -7.51
N LYS A 65 1.83 -2.25 -8.30
CA LYS A 65 2.10 -3.62 -7.83
C LYS A 65 1.15 -4.07 -6.70
N LYS A 66 -0.11 -3.69 -6.81
CA LYS A 66 -1.16 -4.03 -5.84
C LYS A 66 -1.90 -5.29 -6.31
N ARG A 67 -2.08 -6.24 -5.39
CA ARG A 67 -2.73 -7.53 -5.67
C ARG A 67 -4.22 -7.54 -5.34
N LEU A 68 -4.69 -6.53 -4.62
CA LEU A 68 -6.09 -6.41 -4.23
C LEU A 68 -6.64 -5.07 -4.73
N VAL A 69 -7.86 -5.07 -5.25
CA VAL A 69 -8.69 -3.88 -5.43
C VAL A 69 -9.95 -4.01 -4.59
N ILE A 70 -10.31 -2.93 -3.90
CA ILE A 70 -11.46 -2.88 -3.01
C ILE A 70 -12.31 -1.68 -3.44
N PHE A 71 -13.46 -1.97 -4.02
CA PHE A 71 -14.45 -0.96 -4.40
C PHE A 71 -15.41 -0.72 -3.23
N TYR A 72 -15.81 0.53 -3.02
CA TYR A 72 -16.82 0.86 -2.01
C TYR A 72 -18.00 1.63 -2.62
N GLY A 73 -19.22 1.16 -2.40
CA GLY A 73 -20.44 1.88 -2.73
C GLY A 73 -21.07 2.41 -1.44
N SER A 74 -21.01 3.72 -1.20
CA SER A 74 -21.43 4.33 0.06
C SER A 74 -22.08 5.71 -0.15
N GLN A 75 -23.22 5.99 0.48
CA GLN A 75 -23.82 7.35 0.44
C GLN A 75 -23.34 8.22 1.61
N THR A 76 -23.13 7.62 2.79
CA THR A 76 -22.76 8.32 4.04
C THR A 76 -21.35 7.98 4.54
N GLY A 77 -20.56 7.25 3.76
CA GLY A 77 -19.16 6.92 4.07
C GLY A 77 -18.91 5.65 4.89
N THR A 78 -19.95 4.93 5.34
CA THR A 78 -19.75 3.70 6.13
C THR A 78 -19.04 2.58 5.37
N ALA A 79 -19.45 2.30 4.12
CA ALA A 79 -18.84 1.24 3.32
C ALA A 79 -17.39 1.59 2.91
N GLU A 80 -17.11 2.88 2.69
CA GLU A 80 -15.77 3.41 2.46
C GLU A 80 -14.85 3.14 3.66
N GLU A 81 -15.32 3.44 4.88
CA GLU A 81 -14.53 3.21 6.08
C GLU A 81 -14.21 1.71 6.27
N TYR A 82 -15.17 0.83 5.96
CA TYR A 82 -14.94 -0.62 5.96
C TYR A 82 -13.93 -1.05 4.90
N ALA A 83 -14.00 -0.52 3.68
CA ALA A 83 -13.02 -0.81 2.63
C ALA A 83 -11.59 -0.39 3.04
N ILE A 84 -11.44 0.78 3.67
CA ILE A 84 -10.15 1.26 4.19
C ILE A 84 -9.63 0.37 5.32
N ARG A 85 -10.51 -0.05 6.25
CA ARG A 85 -10.14 -0.96 7.33
C ARG A 85 -9.70 -2.32 6.79
N LEU A 86 -10.43 -2.86 5.81
CA LEU A 86 -10.09 -4.11 5.13
C LEU A 86 -8.73 -4.01 4.43
N ALA A 87 -8.46 -2.92 3.71
CA ALA A 87 -7.16 -2.68 3.07
C ALA A 87 -5.99 -2.68 4.07
N LYS A 88 -6.18 -2.04 5.24
CA LYS A 88 -5.18 -1.99 6.32
C LYS A 88 -4.94 -3.37 6.91
N GLU A 89 -6.01 -4.13 7.14
CA GLU A 89 -5.92 -5.49 7.67
C GLU A 89 -5.24 -6.44 6.67
N ALA A 90 -5.57 -6.34 5.39
CA ALA A 90 -4.94 -7.12 4.32
C ALA A 90 -3.42 -6.91 4.28
N LYS A 91 -2.98 -5.65 4.40
CA LYS A 91 -1.56 -5.31 4.48
C LYS A 91 -0.91 -5.81 5.77
N SER A 92 -1.56 -5.64 6.92
CA SER A 92 -1.01 -6.02 8.23
C SER A 92 -0.88 -7.53 8.41
N ARG A 93 -1.92 -8.29 8.03
CA ARG A 93 -1.99 -9.74 8.26
C ARG A 93 -1.35 -10.57 7.15
N PHE A 94 -1.44 -10.10 5.91
CA PHE A 94 -1.03 -10.88 4.74
C PHE A 94 0.06 -10.20 3.90
N GLY A 95 0.48 -8.98 4.24
CA GLY A 95 1.45 -8.22 3.45
C GLY A 95 0.93 -7.79 2.08
N LEU A 96 -0.39 -7.87 1.85
CA LEU A 96 -0.99 -7.61 0.54
C LEU A 96 -1.35 -6.12 0.37
N GLY A 97 -0.71 -5.49 -0.62
CA GLY A 97 -1.06 -4.13 -1.03
C GLY A 97 -2.42 -4.08 -1.70
N SER A 98 -3.29 -3.19 -1.20
CA SER A 98 -4.67 -3.01 -1.70
C SER A 98 -4.88 -1.62 -2.29
N LEU A 99 -5.67 -1.54 -3.35
CA LEU A 99 -6.13 -0.30 -3.97
C LEU A 99 -7.58 -0.09 -3.57
N VAL A 100 -7.90 1.00 -2.86
CA VAL A 100 -9.27 1.32 -2.47
C VAL A 100 -9.78 2.36 -3.46
N CYS A 101 -10.92 2.09 -4.11
CA CYS A 101 -11.45 2.91 -5.20
C CYS A 101 -12.95 3.15 -5.05
N ASP A 102 -13.39 4.32 -5.49
CA ASP A 102 -14.81 4.58 -5.75
C ASP A 102 -15.19 3.97 -7.11
N PRO A 103 -16.22 3.10 -7.21
CA PRO A 103 -16.66 2.52 -8.48
C PRO A 103 -17.10 3.56 -9.52
N GLU A 104 -17.47 4.79 -9.15
CA GLU A 104 -17.86 5.84 -10.11
C GLU A 104 -16.66 6.47 -10.85
N GLU A 105 -15.45 6.32 -10.32
CA GLU A 105 -14.23 6.90 -10.90
C GLU A 105 -13.55 5.98 -11.94
N TYR A 106 -13.97 4.72 -12.02
CA TYR A 106 -13.32 3.67 -12.81
C TYR A 106 -14.32 2.97 -13.73
N ASP A 107 -13.79 2.45 -14.84
CA ASP A 107 -14.57 1.60 -15.73
C ASP A 107 -14.40 0.12 -15.36
N PHE A 108 -15.47 -0.65 -15.50
CA PHE A 108 -15.50 -2.09 -15.25
C PHE A 108 -15.37 -2.92 -16.52
N GLU A 109 -15.24 -2.29 -17.69
CA GLU A 109 -15.00 -2.99 -18.96
C GLU A 109 -13.81 -3.96 -18.89
N ASN A 110 -12.74 -3.61 -18.16
CA ASN A 110 -11.53 -4.43 -18.00
C ASN A 110 -11.56 -5.35 -16.78
N LEU A 111 -12.72 -5.59 -16.15
CA LEU A 111 -12.81 -6.44 -14.96
C LEU A 111 -12.45 -7.91 -15.25
N ASP A 112 -12.66 -8.35 -16.48
CA ASP A 112 -12.25 -9.65 -17.00
C ASP A 112 -10.73 -9.77 -17.25
N GLU A 113 -10.04 -8.64 -17.41
CA GLU A 113 -8.58 -8.57 -17.56
C GLU A 113 -7.81 -8.61 -16.22
N LEU A 114 -8.51 -8.83 -15.10
CA LEU A 114 -7.90 -8.95 -13.79
C LEU A 114 -6.98 -10.18 -13.74
N PRO A 115 -5.70 -10.05 -13.33
CA PRO A 115 -4.79 -11.19 -13.21
C PRO A 115 -5.30 -12.25 -12.22
N GLU A 116 -5.02 -13.53 -12.48
CA GLU A 116 -5.47 -14.66 -11.63
C GLU A 116 -4.94 -14.57 -10.19
N ASP A 117 -3.75 -13.97 -10.01
CA ASP A 117 -3.10 -13.76 -8.72
C ASP A 117 -3.52 -12.44 -8.02
N CYS A 118 -4.51 -11.75 -8.57
CA CYS A 118 -5.17 -10.57 -8.00
C CYS A 118 -6.63 -10.87 -7.63
N ALA A 119 -7.21 -10.08 -6.72
CA ALA A 119 -8.63 -10.19 -6.36
C ALA A 119 -9.31 -8.83 -6.28
N ALA A 120 -10.57 -8.79 -6.72
CA ALA A 120 -11.47 -7.65 -6.57
C ALA A 120 -12.49 -7.92 -5.46
N ILE A 121 -12.67 -6.94 -4.57
CA ILE A 121 -13.57 -7.00 -3.42
C ILE A 121 -14.53 -5.81 -3.50
N PHE A 122 -15.81 -6.04 -3.22
CA PHE A 122 -16.84 -5.02 -3.27
C PHE A 122 -17.48 -4.85 -1.89
N VAL A 123 -17.44 -3.64 -1.35
CA VAL A 123 -18.10 -3.27 -0.10
C VAL A 123 -19.26 -2.34 -0.45
N MET A 124 -20.45 -2.90 -0.60
CA MET A 124 -21.63 -2.18 -1.10
C MET A 124 -22.64 -1.97 0.01
N ALA A 125 -22.96 -0.71 0.31
CA ALA A 125 -24.13 -0.37 1.09
C ALA A 125 -25.39 -0.46 0.21
N THR A 126 -26.47 -0.99 0.77
CA THR A 126 -27.79 -1.02 0.14
C THR A 126 -28.68 0.03 0.78
N TYR A 127 -29.54 0.67 -0.02
CA TYR A 127 -30.55 1.64 0.42
C TYR A 127 -31.95 1.13 0.09
#